data_AF-A0A6L6ESJ4-F1
#
_entry.id   AF-A0A6L6ESJ4-F1
#
_cell.length_a   1.000
_cell.length_b   1.000
_cell.length_c   1.000
_cell.angle_alpha   90.00
_cell.angle_beta   90.00
_cell.angle_gamma   90.00
#
_symmetry.space_group_name_H-M   'P 1'
#
loop_
_entity.id
_entity.type
_entity.pdbx_description
1 polymer ?
#
loop_
_entity_poly.entity_id
_entity_poly.type
_entity_poly.pdbx_seq_one_letter_code
_entity_poly.pdbx_strand_id
1 'polypeptide(L)'
;PPEFDESEHLQPLYGCTPFAVRDVLRRYMGWYDGNPSMVFPSTRAQIATEVVGLIGGVDALLARADALATGDAADQQLALHLVDYVIFNAGEGVAEARRRKADLLESRAAGERSFVAHNVLKSAAAIEREALGS
;
A
#
# COMPACT_ATOMS: atom_id res chain seq x y z
N PRO A 1 10.10 -14.20 -19.85
CA PRO A 1 11.15 -14.46 -20.86
C PRO A 1 11.29 -13.23 -21.77
N PRO A 2 12.49 -12.90 -22.25
CA PRO A 2 12.71 -11.69 -23.05
C PRO A 2 11.81 -11.60 -24.28
N GLU A 3 11.47 -12.75 -24.91
CA GLU A 3 10.59 -12.79 -26.08
C GLU A 3 9.16 -12.28 -25.82
N PHE A 4 8.70 -12.23 -24.57
CA PHE A 4 7.37 -11.73 -24.23
C PHE A 4 7.35 -10.24 -23.91
N ASP A 5 8.48 -9.66 -23.52
CA ASP A 5 8.57 -8.24 -23.16
C ASP A 5 8.48 -7.34 -24.41
N GLU A 6 8.91 -7.83 -25.56
CA GLU A 6 8.85 -7.14 -26.86
C GLU A 6 7.50 -7.29 -27.57
N SER A 7 6.59 -8.12 -27.05
CA SER A 7 5.28 -8.34 -27.68
C SER A 7 4.33 -7.17 -27.40
N GLU A 8 3.79 -6.57 -28.47
CA GLU A 8 2.77 -5.51 -28.35
C GLU A 8 1.49 -6.00 -27.66
N HIS A 9 1.18 -7.30 -27.77
CA HIS A 9 -0.05 -7.89 -27.23
C HIS A 9 0.06 -8.34 -25.77
N LEU A 10 1.27 -8.46 -25.24
CA LEU A 10 1.52 -8.94 -23.87
C LEU A 10 1.96 -7.83 -22.91
N GLN A 11 1.86 -6.56 -23.34
CA GLN A 11 2.16 -5.42 -22.48
C GLN A 11 1.22 -5.41 -21.24
N PRO A 12 1.74 -5.11 -20.03
CA PRO A 12 0.97 -5.15 -18.78
C PRO A 12 0.09 -3.89 -18.60
N LEU A 13 -0.74 -3.61 -19.61
CA LEU A 13 -1.57 -2.40 -19.66
C LEU A 13 -2.89 -2.60 -18.91
N TYR A 14 -3.53 -3.76 -19.05
CA TYR A 14 -4.76 -4.04 -18.31
C TYR A 14 -4.44 -4.66 -16.94
N GLY A 15 -3.89 -5.88 -16.95
CA GLY A 15 -3.34 -6.54 -15.75
C GLY A 15 -1.83 -6.32 -15.62
N CYS A 16 -1.28 -6.71 -14.46
CA CYS A 16 0.16 -6.73 -14.24
C CYS A 16 0.62 -8.10 -13.73
N THR A 17 1.88 -8.44 -14.02
CA THR A 17 2.49 -9.72 -13.62
C THR A 17 2.32 -10.03 -12.13
N PRO A 18 2.52 -9.08 -11.19
CA PRO A 18 2.28 -9.35 -9.77
C PRO A 18 0.87 -9.85 -9.46
N PHE A 19 -0.17 -9.33 -10.12
CA PHE A 19 -1.54 -9.77 -9.90
C PHE A 19 -1.75 -11.19 -10.43
N ALA A 20 -1.25 -11.49 -11.62
CA ALA A 20 -1.35 -12.83 -12.22
C ALA A 20 -0.63 -13.89 -11.38
N VAL A 21 0.58 -13.60 -10.91
CA VAL A 21 1.34 -14.49 -10.02
C VAL A 21 0.59 -14.73 -8.72
N ARG A 22 0.05 -13.67 -8.09
CA ARG A 22 -0.74 -13.80 -6.86
C ARG A 22 -1.99 -14.66 -7.07
N ASP A 23 -2.69 -14.50 -8.19
CA ASP A 23 -3.90 -15.28 -8.48
C ASP A 23 -3.58 -16.76 -8.77
N VAL A 24 -2.47 -17.05 -9.44
CA VAL A 24 -1.99 -18.42 -9.62
C VAL A 24 -1.67 -19.06 -8.26
N LEU A 25 -0.93 -18.37 -7.39
CA LEU A 25 -0.61 -18.88 -6.05
C LEU A 25 -1.88 -19.10 -5.23
N ARG A 26 -2.81 -18.15 -5.22
CA ARG A 26 -4.10 -18.27 -4.51
C ARG A 26 -4.95 -19.43 -5.05
N ARG A 27 -4.89 -19.72 -6.35
CA ARG A 27 -5.60 -20.85 -6.95
C ARG A 27 -5.08 -22.20 -6.45
N TYR A 28 -3.78 -22.35 -6.24
CA TYR A 28 -3.18 -23.63 -5.84
C TYR A 28 -2.99 -23.79 -4.34
N MET A 29 -2.63 -22.72 -3.63
CA MET A 29 -2.35 -22.74 -2.18
C MET A 29 -3.56 -22.31 -1.34
N GLY A 30 -4.58 -21.73 -1.97
CA GLY A 30 -5.77 -21.24 -1.29
C GLY A 30 -5.54 -19.89 -0.59
N TRP A 31 -6.21 -19.70 0.55
CA TRP A 31 -6.19 -18.45 1.31
C TRP A 31 -5.02 -18.34 2.29
N TYR A 32 -4.38 -19.46 2.62
CA TYR A 32 -3.28 -19.51 3.59
C TYR A 32 -1.94 -19.22 2.90
N ASP A 33 -1.20 -18.24 3.42
CA ASP A 33 0.04 -17.73 2.83
C ASP A 33 1.31 -18.38 3.40
N GLY A 34 1.18 -19.36 4.30
CA GLY A 34 2.29 -20.04 4.95
C GLY A 34 2.73 -19.42 6.28
N ASN A 35 2.17 -18.27 6.69
CA ASN A 35 2.43 -17.69 8.01
C ASN A 35 1.33 -18.09 9.00
N PRO A 36 1.61 -18.95 10.02
CA PRO A 36 0.61 -19.37 10.99
C PRO A 36 -0.09 -18.23 11.74
N SER A 37 0.56 -17.07 11.93
CA SER A 37 -0.07 -15.92 12.59
C SER A 37 -1.22 -15.32 11.78
N MET A 38 -1.33 -15.66 10.49
CA MET A 38 -2.38 -15.19 9.58
C MET A 38 -3.60 -16.10 9.52
N VAL A 39 -3.62 -17.21 10.26
CA VAL A 39 -4.81 -18.08 10.36
C VAL A 39 -5.95 -17.39 11.10
N PHE A 40 -5.61 -16.72 12.21
CA PHE A 40 -6.54 -15.94 13.02
C PHE A 40 -5.88 -14.61 13.42
N PRO A 41 -5.73 -13.67 12.46
CA PRO A 41 -4.94 -12.47 12.69
C PRO A 41 -5.66 -11.53 13.67
N SER A 42 -4.87 -10.86 14.51
CA SER A 42 -5.35 -9.68 15.25
C SER A 42 -5.84 -8.59 14.30
N THR A 43 -6.70 -7.71 14.77
CA THR A 43 -7.17 -6.59 13.95
C THR A 43 -6.02 -5.62 13.65
N ARG A 44 -6.12 -4.92 12.52
CA ARG A 44 -5.13 -3.89 12.12
C ARG A 44 -4.97 -2.81 13.19
N ALA A 45 -6.06 -2.43 13.86
CA ALA A 45 -6.04 -1.44 14.94
C ALA A 45 -5.24 -1.93 16.16
N GLN A 46 -5.46 -3.16 16.61
CA GLN A 46 -4.70 -3.75 17.72
C GLN A 46 -3.20 -3.77 17.42
N ILE A 47 -2.81 -4.24 16.23
CA ILE A 47 -1.39 -4.29 15.84
C ILE A 47 -0.82 -2.87 15.74
N ALA A 48 -1.57 -1.93 15.16
CA ALA A 48 -1.13 -0.55 15.01
C ALA A 48 -0.90 0.16 16.35
N THR A 49 -1.79 0.00 17.31
CA THR A 49 -1.63 0.57 18.65
C THR A 49 -0.37 0.05 19.35
N GLU A 50 -0.11 -1.26 19.28
CA GLU A 50 1.11 -1.84 19.85
C GLU A 50 2.38 -1.29 19.16
N VAL A 51 2.40 -1.25 17.82
CA VAL A 51 3.54 -0.76 17.05
C VAL A 51 3.82 0.72 17.33
N VAL A 52 2.79 1.57 17.32
CA VAL A 52 2.92 3.01 17.62
C VAL A 52 3.42 3.22 19.05
N GLY A 53 2.88 2.45 20.02
CA GLY A 53 3.32 2.50 21.42
C GLY A 53 4.80 2.12 21.60
N LEU A 54 5.25 1.05 20.95
CA LEU A 54 6.65 0.59 21.01
C LEU A 54 7.63 1.58 20.39
N ILE A 55 7.21 2.31 19.36
CA ILE A 55 8.03 3.32 18.67
C ILE A 55 8.03 4.67 19.41
N GLY A 56 7.13 4.86 20.38
CA GLY A 56 7.04 6.07 21.19
C GLY A 56 6.19 7.18 20.56
N GLY A 57 5.28 6.84 19.64
CA GLY A 57 4.34 7.78 19.01
C GLY A 57 4.35 7.74 17.48
N VAL A 58 3.46 8.54 16.89
CA VAL A 58 3.21 8.54 15.44
C VAL A 58 4.27 9.30 14.65
N ASP A 59 4.95 10.26 15.27
CA ASP A 59 5.89 11.17 14.59
C ASP A 59 7.05 10.42 13.92
N ALA A 60 7.60 9.40 14.58
CA ALA A 60 8.71 8.61 14.01
C ALA A 60 8.27 7.81 12.77
N LEU A 61 7.02 7.32 12.75
CA LEU A 61 6.46 6.63 11.60
C LEU A 61 6.25 7.60 10.43
N LEU A 62 5.68 8.78 10.69
CA LEU A 62 5.46 9.81 9.67
C LEU A 62 6.78 10.33 9.10
N ALA A 63 7.76 10.62 9.96
CA ALA A 63 9.09 11.06 9.53
C ALA A 63 9.79 10.00 8.67
N ARG A 64 9.67 8.71 9.03
CA ARG A 64 10.22 7.63 8.21
C ARG A 64 9.46 7.46 6.89
N ALA A 65 8.14 7.61 6.89
CA ALA A 65 7.35 7.59 5.68
C ALA A 65 7.74 8.73 4.72
N ASP A 66 7.96 9.94 5.23
CA ASP A 66 8.41 11.10 4.44
C ASP A 66 9.79 10.87 3.82
N ALA A 67 10.72 10.27 4.56
CA ALA A 67 12.03 9.90 4.04
C ALA A 67 11.97 8.85 2.93
N LEU A 68 10.98 7.95 2.96
CA LEU A 68 10.75 6.92 1.93
C LEU A 68 9.94 7.44 0.74
N ALA A 69 9.13 8.49 0.93
CA ALA A 69 8.22 9.01 -0.10
C ALA A 69 8.94 9.50 -1.36
N THR A 70 10.20 9.93 -1.23
CA THR A 70 11.06 10.41 -2.32
C THR A 70 11.85 9.29 -3.00
N GLY A 71 11.75 8.07 -2.49
CA GLY A 71 12.41 6.89 -3.01
C GLY A 71 11.72 6.30 -4.23
N ASP A 72 12.09 5.07 -4.54
CA ASP A 72 11.53 4.36 -5.68
C ASP A 72 10.14 3.77 -5.39
N ALA A 73 9.67 2.93 -6.30
CA ALA A 73 8.36 2.33 -6.17
C ALA A 73 8.19 1.42 -4.93
N ALA A 74 9.25 0.71 -4.54
CA ALA A 74 9.22 -0.15 -3.37
C ALA A 74 9.24 0.68 -2.08
N ASP A 75 10.05 1.75 -2.06
CA ASP A 75 10.11 2.66 -0.91
C ASP A 75 8.77 3.35 -0.65
N GLN A 76 8.11 3.85 -1.70
CA GLN A 76 6.78 4.46 -1.58
C GLN A 76 5.72 3.46 -1.11
N GLN A 77 5.79 2.20 -1.56
CA GLN A 77 4.90 1.16 -1.09
C GLN A 77 5.13 0.88 0.41
N LEU A 78 6.38 0.88 0.86
CA LEU A 78 6.71 0.77 2.28
C LEU A 78 6.21 1.98 3.08
N ALA A 79 6.34 3.20 2.54
CA ALA A 79 5.82 4.41 3.15
C ALA A 79 4.30 4.33 3.39
N LEU A 80 3.54 3.81 2.41
CA LEU A 80 2.10 3.57 2.56
C LEU A 80 1.78 2.64 3.73
N HIS A 81 2.58 1.59 3.94
CA HIS A 81 2.40 0.68 5.08
C HIS A 81 2.67 1.35 6.43
N LEU A 82 3.68 2.23 6.52
CA LEU A 82 3.97 2.98 7.75
C LEU A 82 2.85 3.98 8.08
N VAL A 83 2.36 4.70 7.07
CA VAL A 83 1.25 5.63 7.22
C VAL A 83 -0.04 4.92 7.65
N ASP A 84 -0.27 3.71 7.14
CA ASP A 84 -1.40 2.87 7.54
C ASP A 84 -1.40 2.58 9.05
N TYR A 85 -0.24 2.33 9.69
CA TYR A 85 -0.19 2.15 11.15
C TYR A 85 -0.67 3.40 11.91
N VAL A 86 -0.34 4.60 11.44
CA VAL A 86 -0.84 5.84 12.06
C VAL A 86 -2.36 5.96 11.90
N ILE A 87 -2.89 5.63 10.73
CA ILE A 87 -4.33 5.67 10.45
C ILE A 87 -5.09 4.64 11.31
N PHE A 88 -4.62 3.39 11.40
CA PHE A 88 -5.31 2.34 12.16
C PHE A 88 -5.18 2.49 13.67
N ASN A 89 -4.15 3.18 14.16
CA ASN A 89 -4.07 3.55 15.56
C ASN A 89 -5.23 4.49 15.98
N ALA A 90 -5.90 5.16 15.03
CA ALA A 90 -7.09 5.98 15.24
C ALA A 90 -6.94 7.07 16.34
N GLY A 91 -5.72 7.54 16.55
CA GLY A 91 -5.36 8.54 17.54
C GLY A 91 -5.00 9.89 16.91
N GLU A 92 -4.00 10.56 17.48
CA GLU A 92 -3.43 11.77 16.90
C GLU A 92 -2.72 11.49 15.56
N GLY A 93 -2.59 12.52 14.73
CA GLY A 93 -1.87 12.43 13.45
C GLY A 93 -2.64 11.75 12.31
N VAL A 94 -3.85 11.22 12.53
CA VAL A 94 -4.64 10.53 11.48
C VAL A 94 -4.89 11.43 10.26
N ALA A 95 -5.26 12.70 10.45
CA ALA A 95 -5.48 13.61 9.33
C ALA A 95 -4.20 13.85 8.51
N GLU A 96 -3.06 13.97 9.19
CA GLU A 96 -1.75 14.21 8.57
C GLU A 96 -1.21 12.95 7.86
N ALA A 97 -1.53 11.78 8.41
CA ALA A 97 -1.30 10.47 7.80
C ALA A 97 -2.15 10.28 6.52
N ARG A 98 -3.45 10.60 6.56
CA ARG A 98 -4.32 10.51 5.37
C ARG A 98 -3.87 11.44 4.25
N ARG A 99 -3.41 12.67 4.58
CA ARG A 99 -2.79 13.57 3.59
C ARG A 99 -1.60 12.92 2.89
N ARG A 100 -0.62 12.42 3.66
CA ARG A 100 0.54 11.70 3.10
C ARG A 100 0.14 10.50 2.28
N LYS A 101 -0.85 9.73 2.75
CA LYS A 101 -1.35 8.56 2.02
C LYS A 101 -1.90 8.95 0.66
N ALA A 102 -2.70 10.00 0.59
CA ALA A 102 -3.21 10.51 -0.67
C ALA A 102 -2.08 10.88 -1.64
N ASP A 103 -1.08 11.64 -1.16
CA ASP A 103 0.02 12.11 -2.00
C ASP A 103 0.94 10.96 -2.46
N LEU A 104 1.23 10.00 -1.58
CA LEU A 104 1.94 8.77 -1.91
C LEU A 104 1.19 7.95 -2.97
N LEU A 105 -0.12 7.76 -2.80
CA LEU A 105 -0.95 7.03 -3.76
C LEU A 105 -0.96 7.70 -5.15
N GLU A 106 -0.98 9.03 -5.20
CA GLU A 106 -0.87 9.75 -6.47
C GLU A 106 0.50 9.60 -7.12
N SER A 107 1.57 9.71 -6.33
CA SER A 107 2.93 9.50 -6.83
C SER A 107 3.10 8.08 -7.37
N ARG A 108 2.61 7.07 -6.64
CA ARG A 108 2.59 5.67 -7.10
C ARG A 108 1.80 5.51 -8.39
N ALA A 109 0.62 6.12 -8.50
CA ALA A 109 -0.21 6.02 -9.69
C ALA A 109 0.48 6.61 -10.92
N ALA A 110 1.22 7.72 -10.78
CA ALA A 110 1.93 8.35 -11.88
C ALA A 110 3.01 7.45 -12.50
N GLY A 111 3.62 6.55 -11.70
CA GLY A 111 4.61 5.57 -12.17
C GLY A 111 4.03 4.22 -12.59
N GLU A 112 2.71 4.01 -12.50
CA GLU A 112 2.06 2.72 -12.75
C GLU A 112 1.63 2.56 -14.21
N ARG A 113 1.97 1.41 -14.81
CA ARG A 113 1.66 1.09 -16.21
C ARG A 113 0.31 0.40 -16.37
N SER A 114 -0.12 -0.38 -15.39
CA SER A 114 -1.41 -1.04 -15.42
C SER A 114 -2.51 -0.01 -15.17
N PHE A 115 -3.43 0.15 -16.13
CA PHE A 115 -4.60 1.01 -16.00
C PHE A 115 -5.46 0.62 -14.79
N VAL A 116 -5.58 -0.67 -14.50
CA VAL A 116 -6.33 -1.15 -13.33
C VAL A 116 -5.66 -0.69 -12.04
N ALA A 117 -4.35 -0.93 -11.88
CA ALA A 117 -3.63 -0.51 -10.69
C ALA A 117 -3.59 1.03 -10.56
N HIS A 118 -3.34 1.75 -11.65
CA HIS A 118 -3.37 3.20 -11.70
C HIS A 118 -4.70 3.76 -11.19
N ASN A 119 -5.83 3.25 -11.73
CA ASN A 119 -7.15 3.73 -11.34
C ASN A 119 -7.47 3.41 -9.88
N VAL A 120 -7.12 2.22 -9.39
CA VAL A 120 -7.29 1.86 -7.97
C VAL A 120 -6.54 2.83 -7.06
N LEU A 121 -5.28 3.14 -7.40
CA LEU A 121 -4.46 4.07 -6.62
C LEU A 121 -5.02 5.51 -6.66
N LYS A 122 -5.42 6.01 -7.83
CA LYS A 122 -6.03 7.34 -7.98
C LYS A 122 -7.35 7.46 -7.22
N SER A 123 -8.22 6.46 -7.32
CA SER A 123 -9.50 6.45 -6.59
C SER A 123 -9.26 6.40 -5.08
N ALA A 124 -8.31 5.58 -4.61
CA ALA A 124 -7.95 5.54 -3.20
C ALA A 124 -7.41 6.90 -2.71
N ALA A 125 -6.57 7.58 -3.49
CA ALA A 125 -6.08 8.91 -3.15
C ALA A 125 -7.22 9.93 -2.99
N ALA A 126 -8.23 9.88 -3.87
CA ALA A 126 -9.41 10.73 -3.78
C ALA A 126 -10.22 10.47 -2.50
N ILE A 127 -10.45 9.20 -2.16
CA ILE A 127 -11.16 8.81 -0.92
C ILE A 127 -10.42 9.31 0.32
N GLU A 128 -9.09 9.21 0.36
CA GLU A 128 -8.30 9.72 1.49
C GLU A 128 -8.40 11.25 1.62
N ARG A 129 -8.56 11.98 0.51
CA ARG A 129 -8.78 13.45 0.51
C ARG A 129 -10.20 13.84 0.92
N GLU A 130 -11.20 13.11 0.47
CA GLU A 130 -12.59 13.33 0.87
C GLU A 130 -12.77 13.16 2.38
N ALA A 131 -12.10 12.16 2.98
CA ALA A 131 -12.09 11.92 4.41
C ALA A 131 -11.42 13.04 5.25
N LEU A 132 -10.75 14.01 4.61
CA LEU A 132 -10.16 15.19 5.26
C LEU A 132 -11.03 16.44 5.16
N GLY A 133 -11.96 16.48 4.20
CA GLY A 133 -12.88 17.59 3.97
C GLY A 133 -14.27 17.40 4.58
N SER A 134 -14.50 16.26 5.25
CA SER A 134 -15.70 15.93 6.03
C SER A 134 -15.45 16.11 7.52
#